data_AF-A0A353NS70-F1
#
_entry.id   AF-A0A353NS70-F1
#
_cell.length_a   1.000
_cell.length_b   1.000
_cell.length_c   1.000
_cell.angle_alpha   90.00
_cell.angle_beta   90.00
_cell.angle_gamma   90.00
#
_symmetry.space_group_name_H-M   'P 1'
#
loop_
_entity.id
_entity.type
_entity.pdbx_description
1 polymer ?
#
loop_
_entity_poly.entity_id
_entity_poly.type
_entity_poly.pdbx_seq_one_letter_code
_entity_poly.pdbx_strand_id
1 'polypeptide(L)' 'MEGMSLLAVVYPPEDDIIEGVLKTAGIKVFKARESIAPVQGIAIGPLAEIKIFVPSDQLEAAKDILAWIQQ' A
#
# COMPACT_ATOMS: atom_id res chain seq x y z
N MET A 1 -2.65 -12.37 -11.24
CA MET A 1 -2.25 -10.95 -11.10
C MET A 1 -0.96 -10.74 -11.87
N GLU A 2 -0.96 -10.99 -13.17
CA GLU A 2 0.25 -10.84 -13.98
C GLU A 2 0.55 -9.35 -14.16
N GLY A 3 1.77 -8.93 -13.80
CA GLY A 3 2.24 -7.54 -13.95
C GLY A 3 2.04 -6.62 -12.74
N MET A 4 1.70 -7.12 -11.56
CA MET A 4 1.70 -6.34 -10.31
C MET A 4 2.69 -6.90 -9.29
N SER A 5 3.41 -6.01 -8.63
CA SER A 5 4.42 -6.33 -7.62
C SER A 5 4.08 -5.65 -6.29
N LEU A 6 4.31 -6.36 -5.18
CA LEU A 6 4.19 -5.80 -3.83
C LEU A 6 5.30 -4.75 -3.63
N LEU A 7 4.89 -3.54 -3.25
CA LEU A 7 5.80 -2.44 -2.92
C LEU A 7 6.11 -2.43 -1.42
N ALA A 8 5.06 -2.39 -0.59
CA ALA A 8 5.19 -2.23 0.87
C ALA A 8 3.95 -2.75 1.61
N VAL A 9 4.12 -3.03 2.90
CA VAL A 9 3.02 -3.31 3.83
C VAL A 9 3.05 -2.21 4.89
N VAL A 10 1.95 -1.49 5.03
CA VAL A 10 1.85 -0.29 5.87
C VAL A 10 0.57 -0.28 6.68
N TYR A 11 0.48 0.64 7.64
CA TYR A 11 -0.67 0.83 8.51
C TYR A 11 -1.26 2.25 8.32
N PRO A 12 -2.58 2.43 8.44
CA PRO A 12 -3.17 3.76 8.42
C PRO A 12 -2.57 4.68 9.49
N PRO A 13 -2.37 5.98 9.21
CA PRO A 13 -2.74 6.70 7.98
C PRO A 13 -1.65 6.70 6.88
N GLU A 14 -0.58 5.93 7.04
CA GLU A 14 0.59 5.96 6.14
C GLU A 14 0.24 5.54 4.70
N ASP A 15 -0.75 4.66 4.55
CA ASP A 15 -1.20 4.18 3.23
C ASP A 15 -1.75 5.30 2.33
N ASP A 16 -2.49 6.25 2.90
CA ASP A 16 -3.06 7.38 2.16
C ASP A 16 -1.97 8.37 1.72
N ILE A 17 -0.93 8.56 2.55
CA ILE A 17 0.21 9.41 2.23
C ILE A 17 0.99 8.80 1.05
N ILE A 18 1.35 7.52 1.14
CA ILE A 18 2.11 6.82 0.11
C ILE A 18 1.31 6.77 -1.20
N GLU A 19 0.01 6.49 -1.13
CA GLU A 19 -0.86 6.51 -2.31
C GLU A 19 -0.87 7.89 -2.99
N GLY A 20 -0.98 8.97 -2.22
CA GLY A 20 -0.98 10.34 -2.75
C GLY A 20 0.31 10.68 -3.48
N VAL A 21 1.46 10.35 -2.89
CA VAL A 21 2.78 10.64 -3.50
C VAL A 21 2.98 9.81 -4.78
N LEU A 22 2.71 8.50 -4.73
CA LEU A 22 2.86 7.62 -5.89
C LEU A 22 1.93 8.03 -7.03
N LYS A 23 0.66 8.38 -6.73
CA LYS A 23 -0.28 8.89 -7.75
C LYS A 23 0.19 10.19 -8.38
N THR A 24 0.77 11.11 -7.59
CA THR A 24 1.34 12.37 -8.09
C THR A 24 2.52 12.11 -9.01
N ALA A 25 3.33 11.09 -8.72
CA ALA A 25 4.42 10.63 -9.58
C ALA A 25 3.95 9.85 -10.83
N GLY A 26 2.64 9.70 -11.05
CA GLY A 26 2.06 8.96 -12.17
C GLY A 26 2.03 7.44 -11.99
N ILE A 27 2.35 6.96 -10.78
CA ILE A 27 2.40 5.53 -10.47
C ILE A 27 1.01 5.04 -10.06
N LYS A 28 0.56 3.97 -10.73
CA LYS A 28 -0.70 3.32 -10.37
C LYS A 28 -0.52 2.52 -9.07
N VAL A 29 -1.41 2.77 -8.12
CA VAL A 29 -1.38 2.12 -6.80
C VAL A 29 -2.63 1.28 -6.60
N PHE A 30 -2.43 0.05 -6.14
CA PHE A 30 -3.49 -0.86 -5.73
C PHE A 30 -3.31 -1.22 -4.26
N LYS A 31 -4.28 -0.84 -3.42
CA LYS A 31 -4.28 -1.17 -1.99
C LYS A 31 -5.10 -2.45 -1.76
N ALA A 32 -4.49 -3.47 -1.19
CA ALA A 32 -5.20 -4.63 -0.66
C ALA A 32 -5.18 -4.55 0.87
N ARG A 33 -6.34 -4.31 1.46
CA ARG A 33 -6.53 -4.36 2.90
C ARG A 33 -7.04 -5.73 3.28
N GLU A 34 -6.35 -6.42 4.17
CA GLU A 34 -6.91 -7.62 4.80
C GLU A 34 -7.97 -7.17 5.81
N SER A 35 -9.21 -6.98 5.35
CA SER A 35 -10.32 -6.80 6.27
C SER A 35 -10.68 -8.16 6.87
N ILE A 36 -10.51 -8.27 8.19
CA ILE A 36 -11.24 -9.27 8.96
C ILE A 36 -12.73 -8.94 8.74
N ALA A 37 -13.45 -9.78 8.02
CA ALA A 37 -14.89 -9.61 7.81
C ALA A 37 -15.58 -9.43 9.18
N PRO A 38 -16.67 -8.62 9.28
CA PRO A 38 -17.40 -8.44 10.52
C PRO A 38 -18.24 -9.69 10.83
N VAL A 39 -17.59 -10.82 11.11
CA VAL A 39 -18.21 -11.97 11.74
C VAL A 39 -18.03 -11.73 13.24
N GLN A 40 -19.06 -11.15 13.86
CA GLN A 40 -19.18 -11.02 15.32
C GLN A 40 -18.16 -10.11 16.02
N GLY A 41 -18.27 -8.79 15.81
CA GLY A 41 -18.12 -7.80 16.89
C GLY A 41 -16.78 -7.70 17.66
N ILE A 42 -15.73 -8.42 17.26
CA ILE A 42 -14.43 -8.38 17.92
C ILE A 42 -13.34 -8.49 16.84
N ALA A 43 -13.03 -7.37 16.18
CA ALA A 43 -11.79 -7.24 15.42
C ALA A 43 -10.72 -6.73 16.39
N ILE A 44 -10.00 -7.63 17.06
CA ILE A 44 -8.88 -7.28 17.93
C ILE A 44 -7.65 -7.02 17.05
N GLY A 45 -7.33 -5.74 16.87
CA GLY A 45 -6.05 -5.26 16.32
C GLY A 45 -6.12 -3.79 15.86
N PRO A 46 -5.13 -2.94 16.19
CA PRO A 46 -5.15 -1.53 15.80
C PRO A 46 -4.84 -1.42 14.29
N LEU A 47 -5.87 -1.23 13.47
CA LEU A 47 -5.81 -0.95 12.03
C LEU A 47 -5.19 -2.09 11.20
N ALA A 48 -6.00 -2.71 10.34
CA ALA A 48 -5.55 -3.82 9.49
C ALA A 48 -4.39 -3.43 8.57
N GLU A 49 -3.43 -4.34 8.39
CA GLU A 49 -2.32 -4.20 7.44
C GLU A 49 -2.83 -3.94 6.03
N ILE A 50 -2.20 -2.97 5.36
CA ILE A 50 -2.50 -2.58 3.99
C ILE A 50 -1.30 -2.90 3.13
N LYS A 51 -1.52 -3.81 2.17
CA LYS A 51 -0.52 -4.18 1.17
C LYS A 51 -0.66 -3.25 -0.04
N ILE A 52 0.40 -2.55 -0.36
CA ILE A 52 0.48 -1.64 -1.51
C ILE A 52 1.12 -2.37 -2.68
N PHE A 53 0.41 -2.42 -3.80
CA PHE A 53 0.88 -3.01 -5.05
C PHE A 53 1.00 -1.94 -6.13
N VAL A 54 2.01 -2.12 -6.99
CA VAL A 54 2.25 -1.27 -8.15
C VAL A 54 2.52 -2.14 -9.38
N PRO A 55 2.33 -1.64 -10.61
CA PRO A 55 2.77 -2.35 -11.81
C PRO A 55 4.24 -2.73 -11.71
N SER A 56 4.60 -3.94 -12.13
CA SER A 56 5.96 -4.45 -12.05
C SER A 56 6.97 -3.55 -12.79
N ASP A 57 6.56 -2.95 -13.90
CA ASP A 57 7.36 -1.98 -14.68
C ASP A 57 7.68 -0.68 -13.93
N GLN A 58 6.93 -0.38 -12.87
CA GLN A 58 7.07 0.85 -12.07
C GLN A 58 7.55 0.57 -10.65
N LEU A 59 7.89 -0.69 -10.34
CA LEU A 59 8.29 -1.12 -9.00
C LEU A 59 9.55 -0.39 -8.52
N GLU A 60 10.54 -0.24 -9.40
CA GLU A 60 11.81 0.39 -9.06
C GLU A 60 11.63 1.88 -8.73
N ALA A 61 10.96 2.63 -9.61
CA ALA A 61 10.61 4.02 -9.37
C ALA A 61 9.78 4.21 -8.09
N ALA A 62 8.83 3.30 -7.82
CA ALA A 62 8.03 3.35 -6.60
C ALA A 62 8.86 3.11 -5.32
N LYS A 63 9.87 2.24 -5.39
CA LYS A 63 10.80 1.98 -4.27
C LYS A 63 11.68 3.18 -3.98
N ASP A 64 12.21 3.84 -5.00
CA ASP A 64 12.99 5.08 -4.85
C ASP A 64 12.18 6.18 -4.16
N ILE A 65 10.93 6.36 -4.58
CA ILE A 65 10.01 7.33 -3.96
C ILE A 65 9.74 6.96 -2.50
N LEU A 66 9.46 5.69 -2.21
CA LEU A 66 9.20 5.24 -0.85
C LEU A 66 10.41 5.46 0.07
N ALA A 67 11.61 5.17 -0.41
CA ALA A 67 12.85 5.39 0.33
C ALA A 67 13.14 6.89 0.58
N TRP A 68 12.62 7.79 -0.24
CA TRP A 68 12.70 9.23 -0.01
C TRP A 68 11.72 9.70 1.08
N ILE A 69 10.53 9.10 1.17
CA ILE A 69 9.50 9.47 2.16
C ILE A 69 9.86 8.97 3.57
N GLN A 70 10.58 7.84 3.68
CA GLN A 70 10.97 7.23 4.98
C GLN A 70 12.33 7.68 5.54
N GLN A 71 12.95 8.69 4.94
CA GLN A 71 14.15 9.36 5.48
C GLN A 71 13.77 10.41 6.53
#